data_AF-A0A816QPB6-F1
#
_entry.id   AF-A0A816QPB6-F1
#
_cell.length_a   1.000
_cell.length_b   1.000
_cell.length_c   1.000
_cell.angle_alpha   90.00
_cell.angle_beta   90.00
_cell.angle_gamma   90.00
#
_symmetry.space_group_name_H-M   'P 1'
#
loop_
_entity.id
_entity.type
_entity.pdbx_description
1 polymer ?
#
loop_
_entity_poly.entity_id
_entity_poly.type
_entity_poly.pdbx_seq_one_letter_code
_entity_poly.pdbx_strand_id
1 'polypeptide(L)'
;MFDIDRIYNSQNDRIWAVNRLAADISGGIRQKRKFPQKVMVWLAVCSKGVSPLVIFENGTVDHDRYIKEVLPVALKFGNDTFGAAWTFQQDGARPHIHAKSQEWCDKHFPCFIDKDPWPPNSPDLNPLDYCIWDELAHQVNWEAVKSKKTLINEVKRAVRKVSVDVVFESCSSWTNRLYRLSQVKGNYLR
;
A
#
# COMPACT_ATOMS: atom_id res chain seq x y z
N MET A 1 -6.70 1.53 -0.19
CA MET A 1 -8.14 1.61 -0.51
C MET A 1 -8.39 2.88 -1.28
N PHE A 2 -9.02 2.79 -2.46
CA PHE A 2 -9.31 3.94 -3.31
C PHE A 2 -10.77 4.36 -3.16
N ASP A 3 -11.01 5.66 -3.06
CA ASP A 3 -12.31 6.27 -2.87
C ASP A 3 -12.71 7.04 -4.13
N ILE A 4 -13.99 6.99 -4.51
CA ILE A 4 -14.52 7.75 -5.65
C ILE A 4 -14.34 9.26 -5.49
N ASP A 5 -14.26 9.77 -4.25
CA ASP A 5 -14.08 11.20 -3.93
C ASP A 5 -12.61 11.64 -3.86
N ARG A 6 -11.68 10.85 -4.44
CA ARG A 6 -10.21 10.99 -4.42
C ARG A 6 -9.53 10.43 -3.17
N ILE A 7 -8.22 10.19 -3.28
CA ILE A 7 -7.39 9.83 -2.12
C ILE A 7 -7.18 11.10 -1.29
N TYR A 8 -7.60 11.05 -0.04
CA TYR A 8 -7.19 11.97 1.02
C TYR A 8 -6.45 11.13 2.06
N ASN A 9 -5.14 11.29 2.12
CA ASN A 9 -4.33 10.65 3.15
C ASN A 9 -4.25 11.59 4.34
N SER A 10 -5.10 11.41 5.37
CA SER A 10 -5.09 12.26 6.56
C SER A 10 -3.77 12.27 7.35
N GLN A 11 -2.87 11.31 7.10
CA GLN A 11 -1.55 11.29 7.71
C GLN A 11 -0.58 12.25 6.99
N ASN A 12 -0.67 12.34 5.66
CA ASN A 12 0.24 13.15 4.83
C ASN A 12 -0.37 14.52 4.45
N ASP A 13 -1.69 14.59 4.24
CA ASP A 13 -2.44 15.80 3.86
C ASP A 13 -2.85 16.62 5.09
N ARG A 14 -1.86 17.01 5.90
CA ARG A 14 -2.07 17.85 7.09
C ARG A 14 -1.77 19.31 6.79
N ILE A 15 -2.70 20.17 7.20
CA ILE A 15 -2.51 21.62 7.19
C ILE A 15 -2.24 22.04 8.63
N TRP A 16 -1.07 22.64 8.86
CA TRP A 16 -0.76 23.26 10.12
C TRP A 16 -1.19 24.73 10.08
N ALA A 17 -2.12 25.09 10.95
CA ALA A 17 -2.64 26.44 11.04
C ALA A 17 -2.87 26.83 12.50
N VAL A 18 -2.66 28.11 12.80
CA VAL A 18 -2.80 28.68 14.16
C VAL A 18 -4.23 28.72 14.67
N ASN A 19 -5.22 28.71 13.77
CA ASN A 19 -6.64 28.64 14.09
C ASN A 19 -7.43 28.11 12.88
N ARG A 20 -8.73 27.88 13.11
CA ARG A 20 -9.62 27.31 12.10
C ARG A 20 -9.75 28.20 10.85
N LEU A 21 -9.83 29.51 11.03
CA LEU A 21 -9.94 30.46 9.91
C LEU A 21 -8.71 30.40 8.99
N ALA A 22 -7.51 30.33 9.57
CA ALA A 22 -6.27 30.16 8.81
C ALA A 22 -6.18 28.79 8.12
N ALA A 23 -6.71 27.73 8.73
CA ALA A 23 -6.81 26.41 8.09
C ALA A 23 -7.75 26.44 6.88
N ASP A 24 -8.92 27.08 7.03
CA ASP A 24 -9.92 27.17 5.96
C ASP A 24 -9.44 28.07 4.81
N ILE A 25 -8.66 29.12 5.09
CA ILE A 25 -8.01 29.96 4.05
C ILE A 25 -6.91 29.18 3.31
N SER A 26 -6.09 28.41 4.02
CA SER A 26 -4.92 27.74 3.43
C SER A 26 -5.27 26.46 2.68
N GLY A 27 -6.25 25.68 3.12
CA GLY A 27 -6.61 24.41 2.49
C GLY A 27 -8.07 24.23 2.10
N GLY A 28 -8.95 25.16 2.47
CA GLY A 28 -10.37 25.11 2.16
C GLY A 28 -11.15 24.05 2.95
N ILE A 29 -12.48 24.12 2.82
CA ILE A 29 -13.39 23.08 3.31
C ILE A 29 -13.58 22.04 2.20
N ARG A 30 -13.17 20.80 2.43
CA ARG A 30 -13.44 19.68 1.53
C ARG A 30 -14.63 18.88 2.00
N GLN A 31 -15.73 18.92 1.25
CA GLN A 31 -16.86 18.04 1.50
C GLN A 31 -16.53 16.61 1.09
N LYS A 32 -16.88 15.64 1.95
CA LYS A 32 -16.81 14.20 1.66
C LYS A 32 -18.22 13.65 1.59
N ARG A 33 -18.54 12.77 0.64
CA ARG A 33 -19.83 12.06 0.71
C ARG A 33 -19.87 11.19 1.96
N LYS A 34 -21.07 11.04 2.49
CA LYS A 34 -21.36 10.02 3.51
C LYS A 34 -21.41 8.66 2.79
N PHE A 35 -20.52 7.73 3.18
CA PHE A 35 -20.37 6.39 2.58
C PHE A 35 -20.06 6.38 1.08
N PRO A 36 -18.94 6.99 0.65
CA PRO A 36 -18.56 6.95 -0.74
C PRO A 36 -18.23 5.50 -1.17
N GLN A 37 -18.41 5.22 -2.46
CA GLN A 37 -18.04 3.92 -3.03
C GLN A 37 -16.52 3.78 -2.99
N LYS A 38 -16.06 2.65 -2.44
CA LYS A 38 -14.65 2.35 -2.25
C LYS A 38 -14.27 1.06 -2.96
N VAL A 39 -13.00 0.98 -3.34
CA VAL A 39 -12.38 -0.21 -3.88
C VAL A 39 -11.18 -0.54 -3.02
N MET A 40 -11.18 -1.73 -2.42
CA MET A 40 -10.01 -2.27 -1.75
C MET A 40 -9.17 -3.01 -2.78
N VAL A 41 -7.86 -2.77 -2.76
CA VAL A 41 -6.92 -3.40 -3.67
C VAL A 41 -5.72 -3.87 -2.89
N TRP A 42 -5.02 -4.86 -3.44
CA TRP A 42 -3.74 -5.33 -2.96
C TRP A 42 -2.73 -5.37 -4.11
N LEU A 43 -1.49 -5.02 -3.78
CA LEU A 43 -0.32 -5.09 -4.64
C LEU A 43 0.88 -5.53 -3.80
N ALA A 44 1.86 -6.14 -4.46
CA ALA A 44 3.23 -6.24 -3.99
C ALA A 44 4.16 -5.49 -4.96
N VAL A 45 5.30 -5.04 -4.46
CA VAL A 45 6.35 -4.41 -5.25
C VAL A 45 7.71 -4.99 -4.87
N CYS A 46 8.61 -4.99 -5.84
CA CYS A 46 10.02 -5.32 -5.64
C CYS A 46 10.86 -4.45 -6.59
N SER A 47 12.18 -4.47 -6.46
CA SER A 47 13.07 -3.66 -7.31
C SER A 47 12.91 -3.90 -8.82
N LYS A 48 12.31 -5.02 -9.24
CA LYS A 48 12.06 -5.36 -10.65
C LYS A 48 10.67 -5.00 -11.17
N GLY A 49 9.75 -4.54 -10.30
CA GLY A 49 8.42 -4.12 -10.73
C GLY A 49 7.31 -4.39 -9.73
N VAL A 50 6.09 -4.32 -10.25
CA VAL A 50 4.83 -4.38 -9.50
C VAL A 50 4.11 -5.69 -9.81
N SER A 51 3.50 -6.30 -8.79
CA SER A 51 2.70 -7.53 -8.95
C SER A 51 1.44 -7.29 -9.78
N PRO A 52 0.79 -8.35 -10.26
CA PRO A 52 -0.60 -8.26 -10.68
C PRO A 52 -1.48 -7.64 -9.56
N LEU A 53 -2.38 -6.75 -9.97
CA LEU A 53 -3.33 -6.08 -9.08
C LEU A 53 -4.46 -7.02 -8.66
N VAL A 54 -4.63 -7.20 -7.35
CA VAL A 54 -5.79 -7.89 -6.77
C VAL A 54 -6.83 -6.85 -6.36
N ILE A 55 -8.08 -7.05 -6.77
CA ILE A 55 -9.18 -6.11 -6.52
C ILE A 55 -10.27 -6.82 -5.72
N PHE A 56 -10.60 -6.28 -4.56
CA PHE A 56 -11.72 -6.74 -3.75
C PHE A 56 -12.89 -5.81 -4.00
N GLU A 57 -13.85 -6.29 -4.78
CA GLU A 57 -15.02 -5.50 -5.07
C GLU A 57 -15.90 -5.33 -3.82
N ASN A 58 -16.13 -6.40 -3.06
CA ASN A 58 -17.07 -6.37 -1.94
C ASN A 58 -16.44 -6.87 -0.63
N GLY A 59 -16.95 -6.32 0.48
CA GLY A 59 -16.59 -6.74 1.83
C GLY A 59 -15.19 -6.29 2.27
N THR A 60 -14.85 -6.68 3.49
CA THR A 60 -13.50 -6.61 4.04
C THR A 60 -12.69 -7.83 3.63
N VAL A 61 -11.37 -7.71 3.68
CA VAL A 61 -10.46 -8.85 3.52
C VAL A 61 -10.21 -9.43 4.91
N ASP A 62 -10.64 -10.67 5.13
CA ASP A 62 -10.26 -11.47 6.29
C ASP A 62 -9.06 -12.38 5.94
N HIS A 63 -8.61 -13.18 6.91
CA HIS A 63 -7.47 -14.08 6.72
C HIS A 63 -7.72 -15.16 5.67
N ASP A 64 -8.93 -15.71 5.59
CA ASP A 64 -9.25 -16.77 4.62
C ASP A 64 -9.23 -16.24 3.19
N ARG A 65 -9.80 -15.05 2.96
CA ARG A 65 -9.73 -14.37 1.66
C ARG A 65 -8.31 -13.95 1.33
N TYR A 66 -7.55 -13.46 2.31
CA TYR A 66 -6.14 -13.13 2.12
C TYR A 66 -5.32 -14.34 1.65
N ILE A 67 -5.47 -15.49 2.32
CA ILE A 67 -4.78 -16.73 1.95
C ILE A 67 -5.21 -17.23 0.56
N LYS A 68 -6.49 -17.10 0.20
CA LYS A 68 -7.02 -17.64 -1.08
C LYS A 68 -6.77 -16.72 -2.28
N GLU A 69 -6.93 -15.41 -2.10
CA GLU A 69 -6.96 -14.44 -3.19
C GLU A 69 -5.63 -13.67 -3.35
N VAL A 70 -4.83 -13.54 -2.28
CA VAL A 70 -3.61 -12.72 -2.28
C VAL A 70 -2.33 -13.53 -2.28
N LEU A 71 -2.16 -14.40 -1.28
CA LEU A 71 -0.88 -15.09 -1.08
C LEU A 71 -0.41 -15.92 -2.29
N PRO A 72 -1.29 -16.59 -3.06
CA PRO A 72 -0.88 -17.28 -4.29
C PRO A 72 -0.38 -16.32 -5.38
N VAL A 73 -0.93 -15.10 -5.46
CA VAL A 73 -0.48 -14.07 -6.41
C VAL A 73 0.91 -13.59 -6.01
N ALA A 74 1.14 -13.34 -4.71
CA ALA A 74 2.45 -12.97 -4.18
C ALA A 74 3.51 -14.06 -4.46
N LEU A 75 3.17 -15.32 -4.17
CA LEU A 75 4.05 -16.48 -4.38
C LEU A 75 4.46 -16.61 -5.85
N LYS A 76 3.47 -16.58 -6.76
CA LYS A 76 3.72 -16.66 -8.20
C LYS A 76 4.60 -15.49 -8.66
N PHE A 77 4.27 -14.26 -8.24
CA PHE A 77 5.02 -13.07 -8.64
C PHE A 77 6.49 -13.13 -8.17
N GLY A 78 6.74 -13.50 -6.92
CA GLY A 78 8.10 -13.65 -6.39
C GLY A 78 8.88 -14.74 -7.11
N ASN A 79 8.28 -15.92 -7.32
CA ASN A 79 8.91 -17.03 -8.01
C ASN A 79 9.23 -16.72 -9.48
N ASP A 80 8.30 -16.10 -10.21
CA ASP A 80 8.53 -15.68 -11.60
C ASP A 80 9.67 -14.65 -11.71
N THR A 81 9.86 -13.83 -10.68
CA THR A 81 10.79 -12.69 -10.70
C THR A 81 12.21 -13.03 -10.20
N PHE A 82 12.30 -13.93 -9.21
CA PHE A 82 13.53 -14.23 -8.46
C PHE A 82 13.79 -15.73 -8.24
N GLY A 83 12.95 -16.63 -8.74
CA GLY A 83 13.02 -18.04 -8.39
C GLY A 83 12.80 -18.22 -6.88
N ALA A 84 13.76 -18.84 -6.19
CA ALA A 84 13.69 -19.06 -4.74
C ALA A 84 14.44 -17.97 -3.90
N ALA A 85 15.00 -16.94 -4.54
CA ALA A 85 15.88 -15.98 -3.88
C ALA A 85 15.15 -14.67 -3.52
N TRP A 86 14.14 -14.74 -2.67
CA TRP A 86 13.37 -13.57 -2.23
C TRP A 86 12.73 -13.77 -0.86
N THR A 87 12.39 -12.65 -0.22
CA THR A 87 11.74 -12.61 1.10
C THR A 87 10.42 -11.86 0.99
N PHE A 88 9.35 -12.45 1.51
CA PHE A 88 8.05 -11.79 1.61
C PHE A 88 7.98 -10.90 2.85
N GLN A 89 7.45 -9.69 2.69
CA GLN A 89 7.22 -8.73 3.76
C GLN A 89 5.77 -8.22 3.69
N GLN A 90 5.14 -8.05 4.85
CA GLN A 90 3.80 -7.49 4.99
C GLN A 90 3.68 -6.66 6.28
N ASP A 91 2.67 -5.79 6.37
CA ASP A 91 2.40 -5.00 7.56
C ASP A 91 1.62 -5.80 8.63
N GLY A 92 1.39 -5.16 9.79
CA GLY A 92 0.69 -5.76 10.93
C GLY A 92 -0.85 -5.82 10.81
N ALA A 93 -1.43 -5.78 9.60
CA ALA A 93 -2.89 -5.85 9.46
C ALA A 93 -3.46 -7.16 10.02
N ARG A 94 -4.69 -7.14 10.54
CA ARG A 94 -5.33 -8.32 11.18
C ARG A 94 -5.30 -9.60 10.32
N PRO A 95 -5.58 -9.57 9.00
CA PRO A 95 -5.49 -10.76 8.16
C PRO A 95 -4.06 -11.28 8.03
N HIS A 96 -3.06 -10.40 8.05
CA HIS A 96 -1.65 -10.72 7.87
C HIS A 96 -1.08 -11.43 9.10
N ILE A 97 -1.36 -10.91 10.30
CA ILE A 97 -0.85 -11.47 11.57
C ILE A 97 -1.64 -12.69 12.07
N HIS A 98 -2.73 -13.06 11.39
CA HIS A 98 -3.53 -14.23 11.76
C HIS A 98 -2.69 -15.51 11.65
N ALA A 99 -2.83 -16.42 12.63
CA ALA A 99 -2.00 -17.63 12.72
C ALA A 99 -1.97 -18.45 11.42
N LYS A 100 -3.12 -18.69 10.80
CA LYS A 100 -3.22 -19.40 9.51
C LYS A 100 -2.49 -18.70 8.36
N SER A 101 -2.47 -17.37 8.34
CA SER A 101 -1.78 -16.61 7.30
C SER A 101 -0.27 -16.71 7.50
N GLN A 102 0.19 -16.58 8.75
CA GLN A 102 1.60 -16.73 9.11
C GLN A 102 2.11 -18.15 8.80
N GLU A 103 1.37 -19.19 9.17
CA GLU A 103 1.69 -20.59 8.85
C GLU A 103 1.73 -20.82 7.34
N TRP A 104 0.79 -20.25 6.58
CA TRP A 104 0.80 -20.35 5.13
C TRP A 104 2.06 -19.69 4.55
N CYS A 105 2.39 -18.47 4.99
CA CYS A 105 3.57 -17.74 4.53
C CYS A 105 4.86 -18.52 4.80
N ASP A 106 5.06 -18.98 6.03
CA ASP A 106 6.24 -19.75 6.46
C ASP A 106 6.40 -21.05 5.66
N LYS A 107 5.29 -21.74 5.37
CA LYS A 107 5.32 -23.01 4.63
C LYS A 107 5.58 -22.85 3.13
N HIS A 108 5.16 -21.76 2.51
CA HIS A 108 5.14 -21.65 1.04
C HIS A 108 6.12 -20.63 0.46
N PHE A 109 6.47 -19.57 1.19
CA PHE A 109 7.45 -18.59 0.72
C PHE A 109 8.88 -19.07 0.96
N PRO A 110 9.85 -18.77 0.06
CA PRO A 110 11.24 -19.15 0.29
C PRO A 110 11.84 -18.51 1.54
N CYS A 111 11.43 -17.28 1.86
CA CYS A 111 11.74 -16.57 3.08
C CYS A 111 10.59 -15.61 3.41
N PHE A 112 10.33 -15.38 4.68
CA PHE A 112 9.22 -14.56 5.15
C PHE A 112 9.62 -13.79 6.41
N ILE A 113 9.32 -12.48 6.44
CA ILE A 113 9.39 -11.67 7.65
C ILE A 113 8.08 -11.87 8.40
N ASP A 114 8.13 -12.66 9.49
CA ASP A 114 6.96 -12.91 10.32
C ASP A 114 6.47 -11.64 11.04
N LYS A 115 5.36 -11.77 11.77
CA LYS A 115 4.69 -10.65 12.44
C LYS A 115 5.51 -9.96 13.54
N ASP A 116 6.48 -10.65 14.17
CA ASP A 116 7.17 -10.17 15.36
C ASP A 116 8.34 -9.20 15.08
N PRO A 117 9.20 -9.38 14.06
CA PRO A 117 10.23 -8.42 13.72
C PRO A 117 9.69 -7.16 13.03
N TRP A 118 8.47 -7.17 12.51
CA TRP A 118 7.89 -5.99 11.84
C TRP A 118 7.34 -4.98 12.87
N PRO A 119 7.90 -3.77 12.96
CA PRO A 119 7.45 -2.81 13.95
C PRO A 119 6.02 -2.31 13.66
N PRO A 120 5.16 -2.20 14.69
CA PRO A 120 3.82 -1.65 14.51
C PRO A 120 3.87 -0.19 14.05
N ASN A 121 2.85 0.25 13.30
CA ASN A 121 2.70 1.63 12.84
C ASN A 121 3.92 2.19 12.09
N SER A 122 4.56 1.38 11.24
CA SER A 122 5.76 1.76 10.50
C SER A 122 5.54 1.87 8.98
N PRO A 123 4.64 2.76 8.50
CA PRO A 123 4.45 2.98 7.07
C PRO A 123 5.72 3.52 6.40
N ASP A 124 6.60 4.18 7.16
CA ASP A 124 7.91 4.67 6.70
C ASP A 124 8.86 3.57 6.21
N LEU A 125 8.58 2.32 6.57
CA LEU A 125 9.34 1.13 6.19
C LEU A 125 8.67 0.30 5.09
N ASN A 126 7.46 0.63 4.65
CA ASN A 126 6.79 -0.10 3.59
C ASN A 126 6.81 0.71 2.27
N PRO A 127 7.51 0.24 1.21
CA PRO A 127 7.57 0.94 -0.07
C PRO A 127 6.20 1.27 -0.67
N LEU A 128 5.20 0.42 -0.40
CA LEU A 128 3.83 0.70 -0.82
C LEU A 128 3.29 1.98 -0.15
N ASP A 129 3.52 2.14 1.15
CA ASP A 129 2.92 3.22 1.95
C ASP A 129 3.63 4.57 1.78
N TYR A 130 4.97 4.59 1.78
CA TYR A 130 5.69 5.85 1.67
C TYR A 130 5.87 6.37 0.23
N CYS A 131 5.52 5.58 -0.80
CA CYS A 131 5.73 5.98 -2.20
C CYS A 131 4.66 5.46 -3.17
N ILE A 132 4.51 4.14 -3.31
CA ILE A 132 3.78 3.59 -4.47
C ILE A 132 2.29 3.91 -4.44
N TRP A 133 1.64 3.95 -3.27
CA TRP A 133 0.24 4.35 -3.18
C TRP A 133 0.02 5.80 -3.60
N ASP A 134 0.97 6.68 -3.31
CA ASP A 134 0.92 8.08 -3.71
C ASP A 134 1.14 8.24 -5.21
N GLU A 135 2.12 7.54 -5.79
CA GLU A 135 2.32 7.49 -7.25
C GLU A 135 1.07 6.97 -7.98
N LEU A 136 0.47 5.89 -7.48
CA LEU A 136 -0.79 5.38 -8.04
C LEU A 136 -1.92 6.39 -7.97
N ALA A 137 -2.03 7.14 -6.86
CA ALA A 137 -3.03 8.19 -6.70
C ALA A 137 -2.85 9.31 -7.75
N HIS A 138 -1.61 9.69 -8.03
CA HIS A 138 -1.26 10.68 -9.04
C HIS A 138 -1.56 10.21 -10.46
N GLN A 139 -1.37 8.92 -10.75
CA GLN A 139 -1.62 8.34 -12.08
C GLN A 139 -3.11 8.14 -12.41
N VAL A 140 -3.99 8.09 -11.41
CA VAL A 140 -5.45 7.96 -11.59
C VAL A 140 -6.02 9.25 -12.19
N ASN A 141 -6.78 9.12 -13.28
CA ASN A 141 -7.53 10.26 -13.82
C ASN A 141 -8.84 10.41 -13.03
N TRP A 142 -8.78 11.20 -11.96
CA TRP A 142 -9.92 11.44 -11.07
C TRP A 142 -11.13 12.10 -11.75
N GLU A 143 -10.94 12.79 -12.88
CA GLU A 143 -12.05 13.37 -13.63
C GLU A 143 -12.90 12.30 -14.33
N ALA A 144 -12.26 11.20 -14.75
CA ALA A 144 -12.93 10.05 -15.38
C ALA A 144 -13.66 9.14 -14.36
N VAL A 145 -13.37 9.28 -13.07
CA VAL A 145 -13.96 8.47 -12.00
C VAL A 145 -15.37 8.96 -11.67
N LYS A 146 -16.39 8.26 -12.19
CA LYS A 146 -17.83 8.55 -11.96
C LYS A 146 -18.60 7.43 -11.27
N SER A 147 -18.01 6.24 -11.22
CA SER A 147 -18.56 5.03 -10.60
C SER A 147 -17.44 4.13 -10.08
N LYS A 148 -17.80 3.13 -9.26
CA LYS A 148 -16.88 2.06 -8.86
C LYS A 148 -16.21 1.35 -10.04
N LYS A 149 -16.96 1.11 -11.13
CA LYS A 149 -16.42 0.48 -12.35
C LYS A 149 -15.34 1.33 -13.01
N THR A 150 -15.59 2.63 -13.17
CA THR A 150 -14.59 3.56 -13.72
C THR A 150 -13.39 3.72 -12.79
N LEU A 151 -13.61 3.68 -11.46
CA LEU A 151 -12.51 3.70 -10.49
C LEU A 151 -11.61 2.46 -10.65
N ILE A 152 -12.20 1.26 -10.75
CA ILE A 152 -11.45 0.02 -10.99
C ILE A 152 -10.64 0.11 -12.29
N ASN A 153 -11.22 0.63 -13.37
CA ASN A 153 -10.53 0.80 -14.64
C ASN A 153 -9.36 1.78 -14.55
N GLU A 154 -9.56 2.92 -13.87
CA GLU A 154 -8.50 3.91 -13.68
C GLU A 154 -7.39 3.40 -12.77
N VAL A 155 -7.69 2.64 -11.71
CA VAL A 155 -6.66 2.01 -10.88
C VAL A 155 -5.86 0.98 -11.68
N LYS A 156 -6.52 0.14 -12.51
CA LYS A 156 -5.82 -0.78 -13.42
C LYS A 156 -4.91 -0.04 -14.41
N ARG A 157 -5.36 1.12 -14.93
CA ARG A 157 -4.57 1.97 -15.82
C ARG A 157 -3.38 2.59 -15.08
N ALA A 158 -3.60 3.08 -13.86
CA ALA A 158 -2.57 3.70 -13.02
C ALA A 158 -1.44 2.72 -12.72
N VAL A 159 -1.75 1.48 -12.33
CA VAL A 159 -0.74 0.43 -12.09
C VAL A 159 0.17 0.20 -13.31
N ARG A 160 -0.38 0.22 -14.53
CA ARG A 160 0.40 0.06 -15.77
C ARG A 160 1.29 1.26 -16.10
N LYS A 161 1.03 2.42 -15.47
CA LYS A 161 1.79 3.65 -15.68
C LYS A 161 2.81 3.93 -14.59
N VAL A 162 2.82 3.16 -13.50
CA VAL A 162 3.83 3.32 -12.46
C VAL A 162 5.21 3.14 -13.09
N SER A 163 6.07 4.14 -12.92
CA SER A 163 7.42 4.10 -13.47
C SER A 163 8.24 2.98 -12.80
N VAL A 164 8.96 2.22 -13.63
CA VAL A 164 9.89 1.18 -13.14
C VAL A 164 10.99 1.81 -12.29
N ASP A 165 11.45 3.01 -12.64
CA ASP A 165 12.48 3.73 -11.88
C ASP A 165 11.97 4.11 -10.48
N VAL A 166 10.72 4.59 -10.37
CA VAL A 166 10.09 4.92 -9.08
C VAL A 166 9.97 3.66 -8.21
N VAL A 167 9.62 2.52 -8.80
CA VAL A 167 9.54 1.24 -8.09
C VAL A 167 10.92 0.78 -7.63
N PHE A 168 11.92 0.86 -8.51
CA PHE A 168 13.30 0.48 -8.20
C PHE A 168 13.88 1.35 -7.08
N GLU A 169 13.75 2.67 -7.18
CA GLU A 169 14.26 3.63 -6.20
C GLU A 169 13.55 3.48 -4.85
N SER A 170 12.22 3.34 -4.86
CA SER A 170 11.44 3.13 -3.63
C SER A 170 11.91 1.88 -2.89
N CYS A 171 12.06 0.74 -3.58
CA CYS A 171 12.55 -0.50 -2.97
C CYS A 171 14.02 -0.39 -2.52
N SER A 172 14.88 0.23 -3.34
CA SER A 172 16.31 0.38 -3.03
C SER A 172 16.56 1.31 -1.84
N SER A 173 15.67 2.27 -1.59
CA SER A 173 15.76 3.17 -0.44
C SER A 173 15.48 2.49 0.91
N TRP A 174 14.93 1.27 0.91
CA TRP A 174 14.44 0.60 2.11
C TRP A 174 15.53 0.38 3.18
N THR A 175 16.72 -0.07 2.77
CA THR A 175 17.85 -0.29 3.70
C THR A 175 18.35 1.02 4.31
N ASN A 176 18.40 2.10 3.53
CA ASN A 176 18.73 3.43 4.04
C ASN A 176 17.65 3.94 5.00
N ARG A 177 16.36 3.69 4.73
CA ARG A 177 15.27 4.03 5.65
C ARG A 177 15.40 3.29 6.98
N LEU A 178 15.72 2.00 6.96
CA LEU A 178 16.03 1.23 8.18
C LEU A 178 17.22 1.81 8.95
N TYR A 179 18.30 2.14 8.24
CA TYR A 179 19.46 2.79 8.86
C TYR A 179 19.09 4.13 9.51
N ARG A 180 18.34 4.99 8.81
CA ARG A 180 17.86 6.25 9.36
C ARG A 180 16.96 6.03 10.58
N LEU A 181 16.10 5.01 10.55
CA LEU A 181 15.23 4.66 11.68
C LEU A 181 16.05 4.28 12.92
N SER A 182 17.15 3.56 12.74
CA SER A 182 18.07 3.22 13.84
C SER A 182 18.73 4.48 14.41
N GLN A 183 19.09 5.46 13.56
CA GLN A 183 19.68 6.72 14.02
C GLN A 183 18.71 7.57 14.84
N VAL A 184 17.41 7.54 14.51
CA VAL A 184 16.37 8.28 15.25
C VAL A 184 15.74 7.47 16.39
N LYS A 185 16.35 6.33 16.77
CA LYS A 185 15.89 5.45 17.87
C LYS A 185 14.43 5.01 17.72
N GLY A 186 13.99 4.71 16.50
CA GLY A 186 12.64 4.25 16.20
C GLY A 186 11.58 5.36 16.08
N ASN A 187 11.95 6.64 16.11
CA ASN A 187 11.01 7.73 15.80
C ASN A 187 10.70 7.80 14.29
N TYR A 188 9.58 8.44 13.94
CA TYR A 188 9.17 8.64 12.54
C TYR A 188 10.26 9.32 11.70
N LEU A 189 10.40 8.86 10.45
CA LEU A 189 11.32 9.47 9.50
C LEU A 189 10.72 10.80 9.01
N ARG A 190 11.51 11.87 9.13
CA ARG A 190 11.20 13.18 8.52
C ARG A 190 11.90 13.34 7.18
#